data_AF-A0A7D6VE67-F1
#
_entry.id   AF-A0A7D6VE67-F1
#
_cell.length_a   1.000
_cell.length_b   1.000
_cell.length_c   1.000
_cell.angle_alpha   90.00
_cell.angle_beta   90.00
_cell.angle_gamma   90.00
#
_symmetry.space_group_name_H-M   'P 1'
#
loop_
_entity.id
_entity.type
_entity.pdbx_description
1 polymer ?
#
loop_
_entity_poly.entity_id
_entity_poly.type
_entity_poly.pdbx_seq_one_letter_code
_entity_poly.pdbx_strand_id
1 'polypeptide(L)'
;MGRATANIEVLVYAGGFLVESLDFVNVVRTKSAAGAEIRILLGEWDSDAVKARAGEEGLPSLPQRCHSTLEYLWETKDLPGVEIRDHRTTLYNSIYRFDDSMLVNTHSYGAYAAKSPVQHLQRVPGGRLFSYYLESFEAAWATGRPAVL
;
A
#
# COMPACT_ATOMS: atom_id res chain seq x y z
N MET A 1 -0.86 -12.46 3.67
CA MET A 1 -0.84 -12.60 2.19
C MET A 1 -1.20 -14.01 1.74
N GLY A 2 -0.43 -15.06 2.08
CA GLY A 2 -0.63 -16.41 1.53
C GLY A 2 -2.05 -17.01 1.68
N ARG A 3 -2.73 -16.72 2.80
CA ARG A 3 -4.10 -17.19 3.08
C ARG A 3 -5.21 -16.33 2.47
N ALA A 4 -4.90 -15.15 1.93
CA ALA A 4 -5.92 -14.26 1.38
C ALA A 4 -6.55 -14.88 0.12
N THR A 5 -7.86 -14.80 -0.06
CA THR A 5 -8.55 -15.39 -1.22
C THR A 5 -9.33 -14.39 -2.04
N ALA A 6 -9.85 -13.31 -1.44
CA ALA A 6 -10.75 -12.39 -2.11
C ALA A 6 -10.12 -11.01 -2.35
N ASN A 7 -9.52 -10.41 -1.33
CA ASN A 7 -9.06 -9.01 -1.38
C ASN A 7 -7.62 -8.87 -0.92
N ILE A 8 -6.82 -8.14 -1.71
CA ILE A 8 -5.51 -7.64 -1.32
C ILE A 8 -5.47 -6.14 -1.56
N GLU A 9 -5.30 -5.35 -0.51
CA GLU A 9 -5.31 -3.89 -0.62
C GLU A 9 -4.07 -3.31 0.06
N VAL A 10 -3.37 -2.43 -0.64
CA VAL A 10 -2.11 -1.84 -0.17
C VAL A 10 -2.16 -0.34 -0.36
N LEU A 11 -1.88 0.41 0.71
CA LEU A 11 -1.70 1.86 0.70
C LEU A 11 -0.36 2.21 1.35
N VAL A 12 0.57 2.70 0.54
CA VAL A 12 1.94 3.01 0.95
C VAL A 12 2.46 4.20 0.16
N TYR A 13 3.48 4.89 0.68
CA TYR A 13 4.31 5.70 -0.22
C TYR A 13 5.18 4.80 -1.10
N ALA A 14 6.19 4.14 -0.52
CA ALA A 14 7.10 3.29 -1.30
C ALA A 14 6.73 1.81 -1.28
N GLY A 15 6.71 1.17 -0.10
CA GLY A 15 6.40 -0.27 0.00
C GLY A 15 7.44 -1.22 -0.59
N GLY A 16 8.67 -0.78 -0.87
CA GLY A 16 9.70 -1.57 -1.55
C GLY A 16 9.97 -2.97 -0.98
N PHE A 17 9.86 -3.17 0.35
CA PHE A 17 10.03 -4.49 0.97
C PHE A 17 9.03 -5.54 0.44
N LEU A 18 7.87 -5.13 -0.08
CA LEU A 18 6.90 -6.03 -0.68
C LEU A 18 7.54 -6.74 -1.89
N VAL A 19 8.13 -5.98 -2.79
CA VAL A 19 8.71 -6.52 -4.04
C VAL A 19 10.12 -7.05 -3.83
N GLU A 20 10.90 -6.43 -2.93
CA GLU A 20 12.30 -6.81 -2.68
C GLU A 20 12.45 -8.02 -1.75
N SER A 21 11.56 -8.18 -0.77
CA SER A 21 11.73 -9.18 0.31
C SER A 21 10.59 -10.20 0.40
N LEU A 22 9.39 -9.87 -0.09
CA LEU A 22 8.19 -10.70 0.08
C LEU A 22 7.65 -11.31 -1.23
N ASP A 23 8.41 -11.18 -2.32
CA ASP A 23 8.04 -11.71 -3.65
C ASP A 23 6.61 -11.30 -4.07
N PHE A 24 6.25 -10.06 -3.76
CA PHE A 24 4.86 -9.60 -3.86
C PHE A 24 4.36 -9.60 -5.31
N VAL A 25 5.23 -9.44 -6.30
CA VAL A 25 4.87 -9.57 -7.73
C VAL A 25 4.27 -10.95 -8.03
N ASN A 26 4.91 -12.04 -7.57
CA ASN A 26 4.38 -13.39 -7.76
C ASN A 26 3.14 -13.66 -6.91
N VAL A 27 3.03 -13.05 -5.73
CA VAL A 27 1.79 -13.09 -4.94
C VAL A 27 0.64 -12.48 -5.73
N VAL A 28 0.83 -11.29 -6.32
CA VAL A 28 -0.17 -10.62 -7.15
C VAL A 28 -0.56 -11.49 -8.34
N ARG A 29 0.43 -12.04 -9.09
CA ARG A 29 0.16 -12.97 -10.21
C ARG A 29 -0.69 -14.16 -9.78
N THR A 30 -0.31 -14.81 -8.69
CA THR A 30 -0.99 -16.02 -8.19
C THR A 30 -2.42 -15.70 -7.76
N LYS A 31 -2.63 -14.58 -7.05
CA LYS A 31 -3.93 -14.22 -6.50
C LYS A 31 -4.88 -13.66 -7.55
N SER A 32 -4.36 -12.89 -8.51
CA SER A 32 -5.12 -12.47 -9.70
C SER A 32 -5.59 -13.67 -10.51
N ALA A 33 -4.72 -14.67 -10.77
CA ALA A 33 -5.10 -15.90 -11.46
C ALA A 33 -6.16 -16.72 -10.70
N ALA A 34 -6.21 -16.59 -9.37
CA ALA A 34 -7.23 -17.19 -8.51
C ALA A 34 -8.52 -16.35 -8.41
N GLY A 35 -8.61 -15.20 -9.09
CA GLY A 35 -9.79 -14.34 -9.12
C GLY A 35 -9.89 -13.32 -7.98
N ALA A 36 -8.81 -13.04 -7.26
CA ALA A 36 -8.81 -12.01 -6.21
C ALA A 36 -8.83 -10.60 -6.79
N GLU A 37 -9.46 -9.67 -6.07
CA GLU A 37 -9.37 -8.23 -6.30
C GLU A 37 -8.14 -7.66 -5.57
N ILE A 38 -7.32 -6.93 -6.31
CA ILE A 38 -6.02 -6.44 -5.86
C ILE A 38 -5.92 -4.95 -6.15
N ARG A 39 -5.89 -4.14 -5.11
CA ARG A 39 -5.87 -2.67 -5.19
C ARG A 39 -4.62 -2.12 -4.53
N ILE A 40 -3.76 -1.45 -5.28
CA ILE A 40 -2.48 -0.93 -4.80
C ILE A 40 -2.43 0.59 -5.01
N LEU A 41 -2.14 1.33 -3.95
CA LEU A 41 -1.87 2.76 -3.95
C LEU A 41 -0.40 2.98 -3.57
N LEU A 42 0.36 3.59 -4.48
CA LEU A 42 1.73 4.06 -4.27
C LEU A 42 1.77 5.58 -4.18
N GLY A 43 2.74 6.11 -3.44
CA GLY A 43 2.98 7.54 -3.37
C GLY A 43 3.49 8.05 -4.69
N GLU A 44 2.83 9.06 -5.26
CA GLU A 44 3.31 9.73 -6.46
C GLU A 44 4.68 10.38 -6.17
N TRP A 45 5.71 9.92 -6.89
CA TRP A 45 7.11 10.18 -6.55
C TRP A 45 7.48 11.66 -6.50
N ASP A 46 6.84 12.49 -7.33
CA ASP A 46 7.08 13.94 -7.39
C ASP A 46 6.06 14.76 -6.58
N SER A 47 5.18 14.12 -5.81
CA SER A 47 4.20 14.83 -4.97
C SER A 47 4.82 15.52 -3.77
N ASP A 48 4.21 16.62 -3.34
CA ASP A 48 4.63 17.38 -2.16
C ASP A 48 4.54 16.54 -0.89
N ALA A 49 3.54 15.65 -0.79
CA ALA A 49 3.35 14.77 0.36
C ALA A 49 4.51 13.76 0.53
N VAL A 50 4.97 13.16 -0.58
CA VAL A 50 6.13 12.25 -0.57
C VAL A 50 7.42 13.02 -0.27
N LYS A 51 7.62 14.19 -0.87
CA LYS A 51 8.79 15.06 -0.62
C LYS A 51 8.85 15.55 0.82
N ALA A 52 7.72 15.96 1.39
CA ALA A 52 7.62 16.36 2.79
C ALA A 52 8.01 15.20 3.72
N ARG A 53 7.44 14.02 3.49
CA ARG A 53 7.77 12.82 4.28
C ARG A 53 9.25 12.45 4.17
N ALA A 54 9.83 12.55 2.98
CA ALA A 54 11.25 12.31 2.75
C ALA A 54 12.13 13.24 3.61
N GLY A 55 11.76 14.51 3.72
CA GLY A 55 12.43 15.48 4.60
C GLY A 55 12.26 15.15 6.08
N GLU A 56 11.04 14.84 6.52
CA GLU A 56 10.73 14.49 7.90
C GLU A 56 11.46 13.23 8.39
N GLU A 57 11.58 12.21 7.54
CA GLU A 57 12.30 10.98 7.86
C GLU A 57 13.82 11.11 7.71
N GLY A 58 14.33 12.16 7.08
CA GLY A 58 15.72 12.24 6.63
C GLY A 58 16.05 11.19 5.55
N LEU A 59 15.05 10.76 4.76
CA LEU A 59 15.16 9.76 3.69
C LEU A 59 15.00 10.42 2.30
N PRO A 60 16.03 11.07 1.74
CA PRO A 60 15.92 11.73 0.44
C PRO A 60 15.62 10.78 -0.72
N SER A 61 15.83 9.46 -0.52
CA SER A 61 15.55 8.42 -1.53
C SER A 61 14.09 7.97 -1.60
N LEU A 62 13.21 8.46 -0.72
CA LEU A 62 11.81 8.01 -0.67
C LEU A 62 11.07 8.18 -2.02
N PRO A 63 11.14 9.34 -2.73
CA PRO A 63 10.59 9.49 -4.08
C PRO A 63 11.00 8.38 -5.05
N GLN A 64 12.30 8.11 -5.17
CA GLN A 64 12.82 7.11 -6.09
C GLN A 64 12.38 5.70 -5.70
N ARG A 65 12.21 5.43 -4.39
CA ARG A 65 11.69 4.14 -3.91
C ARG A 65 10.21 3.95 -4.27
N CYS A 66 9.41 5.00 -4.29
CA CYS A 66 8.04 4.92 -4.80
C CYS A 66 8.03 4.52 -6.27
N HIS A 67 8.80 5.23 -7.09
CA HIS A 67 8.90 4.95 -8.52
C HIS A 67 9.45 3.53 -8.80
N SER A 68 10.52 3.13 -8.11
CA SER A 68 11.10 1.79 -8.28
C SER A 68 10.13 0.67 -7.88
N THR A 69 9.31 0.87 -6.83
CA THR A 69 8.28 -0.12 -6.48
C THR A 69 7.21 -0.23 -7.56
N LEU A 70 6.85 0.89 -8.21
CA LEU A 70 5.93 0.88 -9.35
C LEU A 70 6.52 0.11 -10.53
N GLU A 71 7.81 0.27 -10.85
CA GLU A 71 8.50 -0.48 -11.92
C GLU A 71 8.33 -2.00 -11.77
N TYR A 72 8.56 -2.54 -10.57
CA TYR A 72 8.37 -3.96 -10.28
C TYR A 72 6.91 -4.41 -10.43
N LEU A 73 5.97 -3.60 -9.93
CA LEU A 73 4.55 -3.93 -9.99
C LEU A 73 3.95 -3.74 -11.39
N TRP A 74 4.61 -2.98 -12.26
CA TRP A 74 4.13 -2.68 -13.61
C TRP A 74 3.93 -3.94 -14.45
N GLU A 75 4.70 -5.01 -14.18
CA GLU A 75 4.53 -6.31 -14.84
C GLU A 75 3.19 -7.00 -14.54
N THR A 76 2.43 -6.49 -13.57
CA THR A 76 1.14 -7.03 -13.14
C THR A 76 -0.05 -6.14 -13.51
N LYS A 77 0.19 -4.97 -14.13
CA LYS A 77 -0.82 -3.92 -14.34
C LYS A 77 -2.02 -4.36 -15.19
N ASP A 78 -1.81 -5.29 -16.12
CA ASP A 78 -2.84 -5.77 -17.05
C ASP A 78 -3.47 -7.09 -16.60
N LEU A 79 -3.11 -7.59 -15.41
CA LEU A 79 -3.66 -8.83 -14.89
C LEU A 79 -5.11 -8.60 -14.41
N PRO A 80 -6.01 -9.59 -14.58
CA PRO A 80 -7.39 -9.48 -14.13
C PRO A 80 -7.49 -9.15 -12.63
N GLY A 81 -8.34 -8.19 -12.28
CA GLY A 81 -8.57 -7.79 -10.89
C GLY A 81 -7.44 -6.98 -10.25
N VAL A 82 -6.38 -6.61 -11.00
CA VAL A 82 -5.31 -5.75 -10.50
C VAL A 82 -5.55 -4.30 -10.91
N GLU A 83 -5.59 -3.40 -9.92
CA GLU A 83 -5.59 -1.96 -10.12
C GLU A 83 -4.43 -1.33 -9.34
N ILE A 84 -3.57 -0.57 -10.03
CA ILE A 84 -2.46 0.17 -9.43
C ILE A 84 -2.70 1.66 -9.65
N ARG A 85 -2.64 2.42 -8.57
CA ARG A 85 -2.85 3.87 -8.54
C ARG A 85 -1.71 4.59 -7.86
N ASP A 86 -1.45 5.80 -8.31
CA ASP A 86 -0.64 6.78 -7.60
C ASP A 86 -1.54 7.68 -6.76
N HIS A 87 -1.06 8.08 -5.58
CA HIS A 87 -1.76 9.02 -4.69
C HIS A 87 -0.85 10.16 -4.23
N ARG A 88 -1.47 11.32 -3.97
CA ARG A 88 -0.80 12.52 -3.46
C ARG A 88 -1.21 12.87 -2.02
N THR A 89 -1.95 11.97 -1.36
CA THR A 89 -2.45 12.19 -0.01
C THR A 89 -1.33 12.18 1.01
N THR A 90 -1.40 13.06 2.01
CA THR A 90 -0.62 12.91 3.24
C THR A 90 -1.02 11.62 3.94
N LEU A 91 -0.04 10.76 4.23
CA LEU A 91 -0.29 9.51 4.96
C LEU A 91 0.09 9.63 6.45
N TYR A 92 -0.86 9.27 7.30
CA TYR A 92 -0.63 9.06 8.74
C TYR A 92 -0.30 7.60 9.07
N ASN A 93 -0.58 6.70 8.13
CA ASN A 93 -0.30 5.28 8.23
C ASN A 93 -0.24 4.67 6.83
N SER A 94 0.41 3.51 6.76
CA SER A 94 0.28 2.58 5.63
C SER A 94 -0.67 1.45 6.00
N ILE A 95 -1.44 0.97 5.02
CA ILE A 95 -2.45 -0.08 5.21
C ILE A 95 -2.10 -1.26 4.30
N TYR A 96 -2.16 -2.46 4.86
CA TYR A 96 -2.05 -3.72 4.12
C TYR A 96 -3.21 -4.62 4.55
N ARG A 97 -4.20 -4.79 3.69
CA ARG A 97 -5.36 -5.64 3.95
C ARG A 97 -5.26 -6.93 3.15
N PHE A 98 -5.64 -8.02 3.81
CA PHE A 98 -5.72 -9.37 3.30
C PHE A 98 -7.05 -9.96 3.81
N ASP A 99 -8.10 -9.88 2.99
CA ASP A 99 -9.48 -10.19 3.37
C ASP A 99 -9.94 -9.47 4.64
N ASP A 100 -10.13 -10.23 5.73
CA ASP A 100 -10.60 -9.77 7.05
C ASP A 100 -9.44 -9.47 8.01
N SER A 101 -8.20 -9.49 7.52
CA SER A 101 -7.00 -9.13 8.29
C SER A 101 -6.36 -7.88 7.73
N MET A 102 -5.97 -6.96 8.61
CA MET A 102 -5.34 -5.69 8.21
C MET A 102 -4.13 -5.39 9.08
N LEU A 103 -3.04 -4.96 8.46
CA LEU A 103 -1.88 -4.36 9.11
C LEU A 103 -1.94 -2.86 8.89
N VAL A 104 -1.89 -2.10 9.98
CA VAL A 104 -1.84 -0.63 9.96
C VAL A 104 -0.49 -0.20 10.53
N ASN A 105 0.39 0.27 9.68
CA ASN A 105 1.69 0.79 10.07
C ASN A 105 1.58 2.30 10.29
N THR A 106 1.45 2.72 11.54
CA THR A 106 1.34 4.15 11.90
C THR A 106 2.65 4.85 11.60
N HIS A 107 2.62 6.00 10.92
CA HIS A 107 3.84 6.75 10.59
C HIS A 107 4.24 7.62 11.77
N SER A 108 5.28 7.19 12.50
CA SER A 108 5.86 8.02 13.56
C SER A 108 6.67 9.16 12.95
N TYR A 109 6.45 10.38 13.43
CA TYR A 109 7.21 11.55 12.97
C TYR A 109 8.72 11.36 13.25
N GLY A 110 9.57 11.68 12.27
CA GLY A 110 11.02 11.54 12.39
C GLY A 110 11.57 10.10 12.31
N ALA A 111 10.71 9.09 12.14
CA ALA A 111 11.12 7.69 12.07
C ALA A 111 10.76 7.09 10.70
N TYR A 112 11.66 6.26 10.18
CA TYR A 112 11.37 5.42 9.02
C TYR A 112 10.18 4.50 9.30
N ALA A 113 9.38 4.22 8.27
CA ALA A 113 8.24 3.30 8.35
C ALA A 113 8.61 1.94 9.01
N ALA A 114 9.77 1.39 8.68
CA ALA A 114 10.27 0.12 9.22
C ALA A 114 10.54 0.14 10.75
N LYS A 115 10.69 1.31 11.35
CA LYS A 115 10.86 1.49 12.81
C LYS A 115 9.56 1.88 13.51
N SER A 116 8.50 2.13 12.74
CA SER A 116 7.23 2.59 13.29
C SER A 116 6.34 1.40 13.67
N PRO A 117 5.45 1.55 14.67
CA PRO A 117 4.62 0.44 15.15
C PRO A 117 3.65 -0.05 14.06
N VAL A 118 3.34 -1.34 14.12
CA VAL A 118 2.33 -1.97 13.26
C VAL A 118 1.25 -2.55 14.15
N GLN A 119 0.00 -2.14 13.90
CA GLN A 119 -1.17 -2.72 14.52
C GLN A 119 -1.70 -3.83 13.61
N HIS A 120 -1.98 -5.00 14.19
CA HIS A 120 -2.65 -6.09 13.49
C HIS A 120 -4.12 -6.12 13.89
N LEU A 121 -4.99 -5.79 12.94
CA LEU A 121 -6.43 -5.73 13.13
C LEU A 121 -7.10 -6.92 12.44
N GLN A 122 -8.11 -7.46 13.10
CA GLN A 122 -9.01 -8.47 12.56
C GLN A 122 -10.41 -7.87 12.44
N ARG A 123 -11.14 -8.22 11.39
CA ARG A 123 -12.55 -7.90 11.29
C ARG A 123 -13.31 -8.75 12.33
N VAL A 124 -14.00 -8.08 13.24
CA VAL A 124 -14.79 -8.73 14.29
C VAL A 124 -16.21 -8.17 14.28
N PRO A 125 -17.25 -9.01 14.48
CA PRO A 125 -18.63 -8.54 14.56
C PRO A 125 -18.79 -7.46 15.63
N GLY A 126 -19.43 -6.33 15.27
CA GLY A 126 -19.59 -5.17 16.16
C GLY A 126 -18.32 -4.33 16.38
N GLY A 127 -17.16 -4.76 15.87
CA GLY A 127 -15.92 -3.99 15.90
C GLY A 127 -15.93 -2.86 14.88
N ARG A 128 -15.27 -1.75 15.22
CA ARG A 128 -15.26 -0.54 14.38
C ARG A 128 -13.88 -0.17 13.82
N LEU A 129 -12.79 -0.65 14.40
CA LEU A 129 -11.44 -0.26 13.98
C LEU A 129 -11.11 -0.72 12.56
N PHE A 130 -11.48 -1.96 12.21
CA PHE A 130 -11.24 -2.49 10.87
C PHE A 130 -11.98 -1.67 9.80
N SER A 131 -13.28 -1.41 10.00
CA SER A 131 -14.07 -0.61 9.06
C SER A 131 -13.58 0.83 8.99
N TYR A 132 -13.17 1.41 10.12
CA TYR A 132 -12.63 2.77 10.17
C TYR A 132 -11.37 2.93 9.30
N TYR A 133 -10.40 2.02 9.40
CA TYR A 133 -9.22 2.08 8.54
C TYR A 133 -9.53 1.69 7.09
N LEU A 134 -10.50 0.80 6.85
CA LEU A 134 -10.97 0.52 5.50
C LEU A 134 -11.59 1.76 4.84
N GLU A 135 -12.42 2.51 5.55
CA GLU A 135 -12.97 3.79 5.08
C GLU A 135 -11.85 4.80 4.75
N SER A 136 -10.78 4.85 5.55
CA SER A 136 -9.61 5.66 5.25
C SER A 136 -8.87 5.20 3.99
N PHE A 137 -8.79 3.89 3.75
CA PHE A 137 -8.25 3.35 2.49
C PHE A 137 -9.11 3.77 1.30
N GLU A 138 -10.43 3.62 1.39
CA GLU A 138 -11.36 4.01 0.32
C GLU A 138 -11.29 5.51 0.02
N ALA A 139 -11.13 6.35 1.05
CA ALA A 139 -10.95 7.79 0.86
C ALA A 139 -9.69 8.12 0.07
N ALA A 140 -8.56 7.44 0.35
CA ALA A 140 -7.35 7.57 -0.45
C ALA A 140 -7.56 7.05 -1.88
N TRP A 141 -8.18 5.87 -2.02
CA TRP A 141 -8.48 5.21 -3.29
C TRP A 141 -9.29 6.09 -4.24
N ALA A 142 -10.34 6.74 -3.72
CA ALA A 142 -11.22 7.63 -4.47
C ALA A 142 -10.48 8.82 -5.10
N THR A 143 -9.38 9.28 -4.48
CA THR A 143 -8.57 10.39 -4.98
C THR A 143 -7.34 9.95 -5.78
N GLY A 144 -6.97 8.67 -5.67
CA GLY A 144 -5.87 8.08 -6.42
C GLY A 144 -6.15 8.07 -7.92
N ARG A 145 -5.10 8.23 -8.72
CA ARG A 145 -5.17 8.19 -10.19
C ARG A 145 -4.52 6.91 -10.71
N PRO A 146 -4.96 6.35 -11.84
CA PRO A 146 -4.25 5.25 -12.48
C PRO A 146 -2.76 5.57 -12.59
N ALA A 147 -1.93 4.64 -12.10
CA ALA A 147 -0.48 4.85 -12.10
C ALA A 147 0.05 4.90 -13.52
N VAL A 148 1.12 5.67 -13.73
CA VAL A 148 1.81 5.78 -15.02
C VAL A 148 3.31 5.60 -14.79
N LEU A 149 3.91 4.67 -15.52
CA LEU A 149 5.35 4.46 -15.58
C LEU A 149 5.95 5.10 -16.84
#